data_AF-A0A7J4VDC5-F1
#
_entry.id   AF-A0A7J4VDC5-F1
#
_cell.length_a   1.000
_cell.length_b   1.000
_cell.length_c   1.000
_cell.angle_alpha   90.00
_cell.angle_beta   90.00
_cell.angle_gamma   90.00
#
_symmetry.space_group_name_H-M   'P 1'
#
loop_
_entity.id
_entity.type
_entity.pdbx_description
1 polymer ?
#
loop_
_entity_poly.entity_id
_entity_poly.type
_entity_poly.pdbx_seq_one_letter_code
_entity_poly.pdbx_strand_id
1 'polypeptide(L)' 'FWEDTIKNMIADGYTEFVEVGPGKVLQGLAKRIDNTVTTWGIDKYADIEKYL' A
#
# COMPACT_ATOMS: atom_id res chain seq x y z
N PHE A 1 -6.47 3.19 14.98
CA PHE A 1 -5.39 4.00 14.38
C PHE A 1 -5.01 3.44 12.99
N TRP A 2 -4.08 4.08 12.27
CA TRP A 2 -3.61 3.62 10.94
C TRP A 2 -3.13 2.16 10.96
N GLU A 3 -2.32 1.80 11.96
CA GLU A 3 -1.80 0.45 12.13
C GLU A 3 -2.90 -0.60 12.26
N ASP A 4 -3.92 -0.34 13.09
CA ASP A 4 -5.06 -1.25 13.26
C ASP A 4 -5.83 -1.44 11.95
N THR A 5 -5.94 -0.38 11.13
CA THR A 5 -6.64 -0.43 9.85
C THR A 5 -5.90 -1.35 8.87
N ILE A 6 -4.57 -1.22 8.77
CA ILE A 6 -3.74 -2.11 7.94
C ILE A 6 -3.81 -3.55 8.44
N LYS A 7 -3.69 -3.79 9.76
CA LYS A 7 -3.78 -5.12 10.36
C LYS A 7 -5.11 -5.81 10.09
N ASN A 8 -6.22 -5.07 10.18
CA ASN A 8 -7.54 -5.59 9.89
C ASN A 8 -7.68 -5.97 8.41
N MET A 9 -7.19 -5.14 7.48
CA MET A 9 -7.17 -5.49 6.06
C MET A 9 -6.33 -6.74 5.78
N ILE A 10 -5.15 -6.86 6.39
CA ILE A 10 -4.32 -8.07 6.23
C ILE A 10 -5.06 -9.30 6.77
N ALA A 11 -5.75 -9.19 7.91
CA ALA A 11 -6.56 -10.25 8.49
C ALA A 11 -7.75 -10.65 7.60
N ASP A 12 -8.32 -9.70 6.88
CA ASP A 12 -9.38 -9.93 5.87
C ASP A 12 -8.83 -10.54 4.56
N GLY A 13 -7.52 -10.74 4.46
CA GLY A 13 -6.86 -11.41 3.33
C GLY A 13 -6.31 -10.47 2.25
N TYR A 14 -6.29 -9.16 2.48
CA TYR A 14 -5.66 -8.21 1.56
C TYR A 14 -4.14 -8.30 1.67
N THR A 15 -3.47 -8.61 0.55
CA THR A 15 -2.00 -8.79 0.47
C THR A 15 -1.28 -7.68 -0.29
N GLU A 16 -2.03 -6.78 -0.91
CA GLU A 16 -1.52 -5.75 -1.80
C GLU A 16 -2.19 -4.41 -1.55
N PHE A 17 -1.38 -3.35 -1.45
CA PHE A 17 -1.84 -1.99 -1.17
C PHE A 17 -1.35 -1.02 -2.23
N VAL A 18 -2.22 -0.12 -2.69
CA VAL A 18 -1.88 0.91 -3.68
C VAL A 18 -2.04 2.29 -3.04
N GLU A 19 -0.93 3.02 -2.92
CA GLU A 19 -0.92 4.43 -2.48
C GLU A 19 -1.17 5.32 -3.70
N VAL A 20 -2.37 5.91 -3.76
CA VAL A 20 -2.74 6.86 -4.82
C VAL A 20 -2.40 8.27 -4.35
N GLY A 21 -1.43 8.89 -5.03
CA GLY A 21 -0.94 10.23 -4.73
C GLY A 21 0.59 10.32 -4.71
N PRO A 22 1.13 11.54 -4.53
CA PRO A 22 2.57 11.77 -4.56
C PRO A 22 3.26 11.18 -3.32
N GLY A 23 4.38 10.50 -3.54
CA GLY A 23 5.25 10.00 -2.48
C GLY A 23 5.11 8.50 -2.22
N LYS A 24 5.48 8.09 -1.01
CA LYS A 24 5.58 6.68 -0.59
C LYS A 24 5.41 6.50 0.91
N VAL A 25 4.70 7.41 1.56
CA VAL A 25 4.61 7.43 3.02
C VAL A 25 3.79 6.24 3.49
N LEU A 26 2.63 6.02 2.89
CA LEU A 26 1.75 4.93 3.28
C LEU A 26 2.35 3.57 2.91
N GLN A 27 3.03 3.46 1.77
CA GLN A 27 3.83 2.28 1.42
C GLN A 27 4.86 1.95 2.51
N GLY A 28 5.60 2.97 2.98
CA GLY A 28 6.60 2.79 4.04
C GLY A 28 5.98 2.39 5.38
N LEU A 29 4.84 2.97 5.74
CA LEU A 29 4.12 2.63 6.96
C LEU A 29 3.55 1.20 6.90
N ALA A 30 2.92 0.81 5.78
CA ALA A 30 2.40 -0.54 5.59
C ALA A 30 3.50 -1.60 5.72
N LYS A 31 4.65 -1.41 5.06
CA LYS A 31 5.80 -2.33 5.16
C LYS A 31 6.43 -2.44 6.54
N ARG A 32 6.32 -1.40 7.38
CA ARG A 32 6.77 -1.45 8.78
C ARG A 32 5.82 -2.25 9.67
N ILE A 33 4.54 -2.29 9.31
CA ILE A 33 3.50 -3.04 10.03
C ILE A 33 3.60 -4.52 9.67
N ASP A 34 3.70 -4.82 8.37
CA ASP A 34 3.91 -6.16 7.85
C ASP A 34 4.75 -6.09 6.59
N ASN A 35 5.89 -6.79 6.54
CA ASN A 35 6.81 -6.74 5.41
C ASN A 35 6.49 -7.76 4.32
N THR A 36 5.45 -8.58 4.50
CA THR A 36 5.00 -9.59 3.53
C THR A 36 4.03 -9.01 2.50
N VAL A 37 3.44 -7.86 2.78
CA VAL A 37 2.50 -7.18 1.89
C VAL A 37 3.22 -6.50 0.72
N THR A 38 2.60 -6.53 -0.44
CA THR A 38 3.07 -5.80 -1.62
C THR A 38 2.51 -4.38 -1.59
N THR A 39 3.31 -3.40 -2.01
CA THR A 39 2.86 -2.00 -2.04
C THR A 39 3.24 -1.33 -3.35
N TRP A 40 2.31 -0.57 -3.92
CA TRP A 40 2.51 0.22 -5.14
C TRP A 40 2.21 1.70 -4.91
N GLY A 41 2.75 2.55 -5.76
CA GLY A 41 2.50 3.99 -5.75
C GLY A 41 2.05 4.47 -7.12
N ILE A 42 0.97 5.25 -7.16
CA ILE A 42 0.44 5.86 -8.38
C ILE A 42 0.39 7.37 -8.15
N ASP A 43 1.37 8.10 -8.68
CA ASP A 43 1.44 9.57 -8.62
C ASP A 43 0.88 10.19 -9.91
N LYS A 44 1.23 9.59 -11.06
CA LYS A 44 0.84 10.08 -12.38
C LYS A 44 0.07 9.01 -13.15
N TYR A 45 -0.68 9.45 -14.16
CA TYR A 45 -1.39 8.55 -15.05
C TYR A 45 -0.47 7.47 -15.65
N ALA A 46 0.76 7.83 -16.03
CA ALA A 46 1.75 6.90 -16.56
C ALA A 46 2.21 5.82 -15.57
N ASP A 47 1.97 5.99 -14.26
CA ASP A 47 2.29 4.95 -13.26
C ASP A 47 1.23 3.84 -13.23
N ILE A 48 0.00 4.12 -13.71
CA ILE A 48 -1.05 3.11 -13.85
C ILE A 48 -0.61 2.03 -14.85
N GLU A 49 0.03 2.42 -15.95
CA GLU A 49 0.55 1.48 -16.96
C GLU A 49 1.63 0.54 -16.42
N LYS A 50 2.32 0.91 -15.33
CA LYS A 50 3.31 0.05 -14.67
C LYS A 50 2.67 -0.91 -13.67
N TYR A 51 1.45 -0.59 -13.23
CA TYR A 51 0.70 -1.35 -12.24
C TYR A 51 -0.14 -2.46 -12.88
N LEU A 52 -0.68 -2.20 -14.08
CA LEU A 52 -1.46 -3.14 -14.90
C LEU A 52 -0.57 -4.12 -15.67
#